data_AF-A0A1G3X4W7-F1
#
_entry.id   AF-A0A1G3X4W7-F1
#
_cell.length_a   1.000
_cell.length_b   1.000
_cell.length_c   1.000
_cell.angle_alpha   90.00
_cell.angle_beta   90.00
_cell.angle_gamma   90.00
#
_symmetry.space_group_name_H-M   'P 1'
#
loop_
_entity.id
_entity.type
_entity.pdbx_description
1 polymer ?
#
loop_
_entity_poly.entity_id
_entity_poly.type
_entity_poly.pdbx_seq_one_letter_code
_entity_poly.pdbx_strand_id
1 'polypeptide(L)'
;MSREKYEALLIKKQAEKEKLAFKKRNEQLDTLGLYAKVTSDTKSDEFPFAEEFNDKVTYYKKVYEDVTDDELKELMEINQELNGDSFEQSDLTYSKNNIKFSYFLGIMMIIVGFFLFVILLSNDAPIVYALIALFSSLTTASILFSLSQLAAQLNHLIKITIEKDKE
;
A
#
# COMPACT_ATOMS: atom_id res chain seq x y z
N MET A 1 -46.25 0.87 12.60
CA MET A 1 -45.12 0.01 13.02
C MET A 1 -45.29 -0.29 14.49
N SER A 2 -45.26 -1.57 14.91
CA SER A 2 -45.38 -1.93 16.33
C SER A 2 -44.07 -1.61 17.08
N ARG A 3 -44.17 -1.21 18.36
CA ARG A 3 -43.02 -0.95 19.24
C ARG A 3 -41.99 -2.08 19.22
N GLU A 4 -42.46 -3.32 19.16
CA GLU A 4 -41.64 -4.53 19.05
C GLU A 4 -40.73 -4.56 17.81
N LYS A 5 -41.20 -4.06 16.65
CA LYS A 5 -40.35 -3.96 15.45
C LYS A 5 -39.26 -2.90 15.60
N TYR A 6 -39.53 -1.83 16.34
CA TYR A 6 -38.56 -0.76 16.60
C TYR A 6 -37.48 -1.21 17.61
N GLU A 7 -37.89 -1.90 18.67
CA GLU A 7 -36.98 -2.48 19.67
C GLU A 7 -36.08 -3.57 19.05
N ALA A 8 -36.64 -4.45 18.20
CA ALA A 8 -35.85 -5.45 17.48
C ALA A 8 -34.83 -4.81 16.50
N LEU A 9 -35.20 -3.70 15.85
CA LEU A 9 -34.30 -2.93 14.99
C LEU A 9 -33.17 -2.27 15.77
N LEU A 10 -33.44 -1.73 16.96
CA LEU A 10 -32.44 -1.14 17.84
C LEU A 10 -31.43 -2.19 18.33
N ILE A 11 -31.90 -3.35 18.81
CA ILE A 11 -31.04 -4.45 19.26
C ILE A 11 -30.13 -4.93 18.11
N LYS A 12 -30.69 -5.11 16.91
CA LYS A 12 -29.92 -5.51 15.73
C LYS A 12 -28.84 -4.48 15.37
N LYS A 13 -29.17 -3.19 15.41
CA LYS A 13 -28.22 -2.11 15.12
C LYS A 13 -27.11 -2.01 16.17
N GLN A 14 -27.41 -2.30 17.43
CA GLN A 14 -26.42 -2.31 18.50
C GLN A 14 -25.45 -3.48 18.36
N ALA A 15 -25.95 -4.69 18.09
CA ALA A 15 -25.11 -5.85 17.78
C ALA A 15 -24.22 -5.62 16.54
N GLU A 16 -24.73 -4.95 15.51
CA GLU A 16 -23.93 -4.55 14.33
C GLU A 16 -22.78 -3.60 14.73
N LYS A 17 -23.03 -2.63 15.61
CA LYS A 17 -22.00 -1.70 16.10
C LYS A 17 -20.94 -2.41 16.93
N GLU A 18 -21.34 -3.28 17.84
CA GLU A 18 -20.42 -4.06 18.68
C GLU A 18 -19.54 -4.97 17.84
N LYS A 19 -20.12 -5.63 16.84
CA LYS A 19 -19.37 -6.45 15.88
C LYS A 19 -18.34 -5.63 15.09
N LEU A 20 -18.70 -4.41 14.69
CA LEU A 20 -17.79 -3.52 13.97
C LEU A 20 -16.65 -3.04 14.88
N ALA A 21 -16.95 -2.66 16.12
CA ALA A 21 -15.95 -2.23 17.10
C ALA A 21 -14.95 -3.36 17.40
N PHE A 22 -15.45 -4.58 17.62
CA PHE A 22 -14.62 -5.76 17.84
C PHE A 22 -13.73 -6.08 16.63
N LYS A 23 -14.28 -5.97 15.42
CA LYS A 23 -13.50 -6.16 14.19
C LYS A 23 -12.36 -5.13 14.09
N LYS A 24 -12.65 -3.85 14.35
CA LYS A 24 -11.66 -2.78 14.31
C LYS A 24 -10.56 -2.99 15.35
N ARG A 25 -10.91 -3.38 16.58
CA ARG A 25 -9.95 -3.71 17.65
C ARG A 25 -9.02 -4.85 17.22
N ASN A 26 -9.56 -5.92 16.64
CA ASN A 26 -8.75 -7.04 16.17
C ASN A 26 -7.82 -6.67 15.01
N GLU A 27 -8.24 -5.77 14.12
CA GLU A 27 -7.37 -5.25 13.05
C GLU A 27 -6.20 -4.43 13.61
N GLN A 28 -6.42 -3.62 14.65
CA GLN A 28 -5.38 -2.86 15.33
C GLN A 28 -4.38 -3.79 16.06
N LEU A 29 -4.89 -4.79 16.78
CA LEU A 29 -4.04 -5.79 17.45
C LEU A 29 -3.24 -6.63 16.45
N ASP A 30 -3.81 -6.95 15.28
CA ASP A 30 -3.09 -7.64 14.21
C ASP A 30 -1.96 -6.77 13.62
N THR A 31 -2.21 -5.47 13.47
CA THR A 31 -1.21 -4.49 13.01
C THR A 31 -0.02 -4.39 13.96
N LEU A 32 -0.27 -4.50 15.27
CA LEU A 32 0.75 -4.47 16.31
C LEU A 32 1.41 -5.84 16.55
N GLY A 33 0.93 -6.91 15.91
CA GLY A 33 1.41 -8.27 16.15
C GLY A 33 1.05 -8.81 17.54
N LEU A 34 0.06 -8.22 18.22
CA LEU A 34 -0.36 -8.56 19.58
C LEU A 34 -1.35 -9.74 19.56
N TYR A 35 -0.87 -10.87 19.04
CA TYR A 35 -1.60 -12.13 19.06
C TYR A 35 -0.65 -13.32 19.18
N ALA A 36 -1.07 -14.32 19.95
CA ALA A 36 -0.44 -15.62 19.94
C ALA A 36 -1.00 -16.48 18.81
N LYS A 37 -0.12 -17.16 18.08
CA LYS A 37 -0.50 -18.20 17.12
C LYS A 37 -0.64 -19.53 17.86
N VAL A 38 -1.86 -20.02 18.00
CA VAL A 38 -2.09 -21.39 18.49
C VAL A 38 -2.23 -22.30 17.28
N THR A 39 -1.36 -23.29 17.15
CA THR A 39 -1.22 -24.12 15.95
C THR A 39 -1.97 -25.45 16.05
N SER A 40 -2.30 -26.03 14.90
CA SER A 40 -2.89 -27.35 14.72
C SER A 40 -2.41 -27.98 13.42
N ASP A 41 -2.26 -29.30 13.40
CA ASP A 41 -1.93 -30.06 12.20
C ASP A 41 -3.15 -30.28 11.29
N THR A 42 -4.36 -29.94 11.74
CA THR A 42 -5.62 -30.17 11.01
C THR A 42 -6.40 -28.90 10.75
N LYS A 43 -6.87 -28.75 9.50
CA LYS A 43 -7.80 -27.69 9.10
C LYS A 43 -9.15 -27.90 9.76
N SER A 44 -9.66 -26.88 10.43
CA SER A 44 -11.02 -26.85 10.98
C SER A 44 -11.51 -25.41 11.06
N ASP A 45 -12.79 -25.23 11.36
CA ASP A 45 -13.39 -23.90 11.58
C ASP A 45 -12.73 -23.17 12.77
N GLU A 46 -12.14 -23.90 13.71
CA GLU A 46 -11.40 -23.33 14.85
C GLU A 46 -10.00 -22.83 14.47
N PHE A 47 -9.40 -23.35 13.39
CA PHE A 47 -8.05 -22.99 12.90
C PHE A 47 -8.12 -22.55 11.43
N PRO A 48 -8.68 -21.35 11.16
CA PRO A 48 -8.99 -20.92 9.81
C PRO A 48 -7.79 -20.41 9.01
N PHE A 49 -6.68 -20.10 9.66
CA PHE A 49 -5.47 -19.57 9.01
C PHE A 49 -4.47 -20.70 8.73
N ALA A 50 -3.70 -20.56 7.66
CA ALA A 50 -2.64 -21.49 7.30
C ALA A 50 -1.34 -20.72 7.07
N GLU A 51 -0.24 -21.30 7.54
CA GLU A 51 1.12 -20.80 7.32
C GLU A 51 1.97 -21.98 6.83
N GLU A 52 2.74 -21.75 5.76
CA GLU A 52 3.64 -22.74 5.21
C GLU A 52 5.06 -22.43 5.69
N PHE A 53 5.65 -23.36 6.43
CA PHE A 53 7.02 -23.25 6.91
C PHE A 53 7.73 -24.57 6.69
N ASN A 54 8.86 -24.56 5.97
CA ASN A 54 9.63 -25.76 5.60
C ASN A 54 8.79 -26.86 4.94
N ASP A 55 8.01 -26.52 3.90
CA ASP A 55 7.14 -27.43 3.15
C ASP A 55 6.08 -28.17 3.99
N LYS A 56 5.81 -27.71 5.22
CA LYS A 56 4.73 -28.20 6.08
C LYS A 56 3.71 -27.09 6.29
N VAL A 57 2.46 -27.37 5.90
CA VAL A 57 1.32 -26.50 6.20
C VAL A 57 0.94 -26.67 7.67
N THR A 58 0.97 -25.57 8.41
CA THR A 58 0.51 -25.50 9.80
C THR A 58 -0.71 -24.60 9.87
N TYR A 59 -1.80 -25.09 10.43
CA TYR A 59 -3.00 -24.29 10.64
C TYR A 59 -2.90 -23.57 11.97
N TYR A 60 -3.42 -22.36 12.08
CA TYR A 60 -3.39 -21.61 13.32
C TYR A 60 -4.65 -20.78 13.54
N LYS A 61 -4.88 -20.42 14.79
CA LYS A 61 -5.82 -19.37 15.20
C LYS A 61 -5.06 -18.25 15.89
N LYS A 62 -5.51 -17.02 15.65
CA LYS A 62 -5.00 -15.84 16.35
C LYS A 62 -5.75 -15.71 17.67
N VAL A 63 -5.03 -15.77 18.78
CA VAL A 63 -5.54 -15.45 20.11
C VAL A 63 -4.98 -14.08 20.46
N TYR A 64 -5.83 -13.06 20.40
CA TYR A 64 -5.45 -11.69 20.69
C TYR A 64 -5.20 -11.50 22.19
N GLU A 65 -4.20 -10.69 22.53
CA GLU A 65 -3.93 -10.34 23.92
C GLU A 65 -5.06 -9.47 24.50
N ASP A 66 -5.29 -9.63 25.80
CA ASP A 66 -6.30 -8.85 26.52
C ASP A 66 -5.73 -7.48 26.91
N VAL A 67 -5.73 -6.58 25.93
CA VAL A 67 -5.22 -5.20 26.06
C VAL A 67 -6.40 -4.24 26.17
N THR A 68 -6.37 -3.31 27.10
CA THR A 68 -7.44 -2.30 27.24
C THR A 68 -7.48 -1.37 26.02
N ASP A 69 -8.62 -0.71 25.79
CA ASP A 69 -8.77 0.21 24.66
C ASP A 69 -7.80 1.42 24.77
N ASP A 70 -7.48 1.84 25.99
CA ASP A 70 -6.54 2.93 26.25
C ASP A 70 -5.09 2.50 25.94
N GLU A 71 -4.67 1.32 26.40
CA GLU A 71 -3.34 0.75 26.09
C GLU A 71 -3.19 0.48 24.59
N LEU A 72 -4.24 -0.02 23.92
CA LEU A 72 -4.22 -0.23 22.48
C LEU A 72 -4.03 1.08 21.72
N LYS A 73 -4.63 2.17 22.21
CA LYS A 73 -4.47 3.49 21.61
C LYS A 73 -3.05 4.02 21.81
N GLU A 74 -2.49 3.90 23.01
CA GLU A 74 -1.10 4.29 23.30
C GLU A 74 -0.11 3.48 22.46
N LEU A 75 -0.31 2.16 22.35
CA LEU A 75 0.53 1.30 21.50
C LEU A 75 0.41 1.64 20.02
N MET A 76 -0.78 2.01 19.55
CA MET A 76 -0.98 2.51 18.19
C MET A 76 -0.26 3.84 17.96
N GLU A 77 -0.31 4.77 18.93
CA GLU A 77 0.40 6.06 18.86
C GLU A 77 1.93 5.85 18.86
N ILE A 78 2.45 4.97 19.72
CA ILE A 78 3.88 4.61 19.75
C ILE A 78 4.30 3.91 18.46
N ASN A 79 3.51 2.95 17.97
CA ASN A 79 3.81 2.28 16.70
C ASN A 79 3.73 3.24 15.51
N GLN A 80 2.85 4.25 15.58
CA GLN A 80 2.79 5.35 14.63
C GLN A 80 3.94 6.33 14.79
N GLU A 81 4.55 6.52 15.96
CA GLU A 81 5.72 7.39 16.13
C GLU A 81 6.99 6.68 15.65
N LEU A 82 7.16 5.42 16.06
CA LEU A 82 8.27 4.56 15.64
C LEU A 82 8.27 4.30 14.13
N ASN A 83 7.09 4.03 13.55
CA ASN A 83 6.99 3.89 12.11
C ASN A 83 6.76 5.23 11.41
N GLY A 84 6.18 6.26 12.02
CA GLY A 84 5.74 7.51 11.39
C GLY A 84 6.86 8.45 10.98
N ASP A 85 8.04 8.35 11.60
CA ASP A 85 9.27 8.93 11.03
C ASP A 85 9.67 8.27 9.68
N SER A 86 9.05 7.13 9.35
CA SER A 86 9.27 6.38 8.10
C SER A 86 8.00 6.07 7.28
N PHE A 87 6.79 6.31 7.78
CA PHE A 87 5.53 5.79 7.18
C PHE A 87 4.51 6.86 6.78
N GLU A 88 4.46 8.04 7.41
CA GLU A 88 3.49 9.08 7.02
C GLU A 88 3.92 9.92 5.81
N GLN A 89 5.23 10.09 5.57
CA GLN A 89 5.71 10.74 4.33
C GLN A 89 5.98 9.75 3.19
N SER A 90 6.24 8.47 3.48
CA SER A 90 6.57 7.51 2.44
C SER A 90 5.29 6.94 1.81
N ASP A 91 4.34 6.36 2.53
CA ASP A 91 3.28 5.59 1.85
C ASP A 91 2.20 6.44 1.15
N LEU A 92 1.86 7.62 1.64
CA LEU A 92 0.92 8.50 0.93
C LEU A 92 1.55 9.20 -0.29
N THR A 93 2.87 9.41 -0.28
CA THR A 93 3.61 10.05 -1.38
C THR A 93 4.11 9.01 -2.39
N TYR A 94 4.63 7.86 -1.93
CA TYR A 94 5.08 6.74 -2.74
C TYR A 94 3.92 5.91 -3.29
N SER A 95 2.80 5.70 -2.60
CA SER A 95 1.65 5.01 -3.21
C SER A 95 1.03 5.84 -4.33
N LYS A 96 0.84 7.16 -4.11
CA LYS A 96 0.34 8.04 -5.19
C LYS A 96 1.37 8.24 -6.31
N ASN A 97 2.67 8.32 -6.02
CA ASN A 97 3.68 8.48 -7.06
C ASN A 97 4.02 7.17 -7.77
N ASN A 98 4.09 6.02 -7.11
CA ASN A 98 4.34 4.72 -7.76
C ASN A 98 3.14 4.26 -8.59
N ILE A 99 1.91 4.52 -8.14
CA ILE A 99 0.72 4.24 -8.96
C ILE A 99 0.73 5.15 -10.20
N LYS A 100 0.99 6.45 -10.04
CA LYS A 100 1.13 7.37 -11.19
C LYS A 100 2.30 7.03 -12.10
N PHE A 101 3.44 6.61 -11.54
CA PHE A 101 4.65 6.24 -12.28
C PHE A 101 4.45 4.93 -13.04
N SER A 102 3.76 3.95 -12.45
CA SER A 102 3.38 2.70 -13.12
C SER A 102 2.40 2.93 -14.26
N TYR A 103 1.38 3.77 -14.07
CA TYR A 103 0.47 4.15 -15.17
C TYR A 103 1.20 4.96 -16.25
N PHE A 104 2.10 5.87 -15.86
CA PHE A 104 2.92 6.63 -16.80
C PHE A 104 3.86 5.72 -17.61
N LEU A 105 4.53 4.76 -16.97
CA LEU A 105 5.37 3.76 -17.64
C LEU A 105 4.56 2.87 -18.58
N GLY A 106 3.38 2.41 -18.15
CA GLY A 106 2.48 1.62 -19.00
C GLY A 106 2.02 2.40 -20.24
N ILE A 107 1.61 3.66 -20.06
CA ILE A 107 1.21 4.54 -21.17
C ILE A 107 2.40 4.82 -22.10
N MET A 108 3.58 5.09 -21.54
CA MET A 108 4.80 5.29 -22.33
C MET A 108 5.13 4.05 -23.16
N MET A 109 5.08 2.84 -22.59
CA MET A 109 5.36 1.59 -23.31
C MET A 109 4.36 1.34 -24.46
N ILE A 110 3.08 1.68 -24.28
CA ILE A 110 2.07 1.60 -25.35
C ILE A 110 2.39 2.60 -26.47
N ILE A 111 2.77 3.83 -26.12
CA ILE A 111 3.18 4.86 -27.09
C ILE A 111 4.42 4.39 -27.86
N VAL A 112 5.46 3.91 -27.16
CA VAL A 112 6.68 3.34 -27.78
C VAL A 112 6.33 2.22 -28.75
N GLY A 113 5.50 1.27 -28.33
CA GLY A 113 5.07 0.14 -29.14
C GLY A 113 4.30 0.57 -30.40
N PHE A 114 3.44 1.58 -30.28
CA PHE A 114 2.71 2.13 -31.40
C PHE A 114 3.65 2.82 -32.41
N PHE A 115 4.61 3.62 -31.96
CA PHE A 115 5.57 4.26 -32.87
C PHE A 115 6.48 3.26 -33.57
N LEU A 116 6.97 2.23 -32.88
CA LEU A 116 7.74 1.15 -33.51
C LEU A 116 6.92 0.38 -34.54
N PHE A 117 5.65 0.13 -34.27
CA PHE A 117 4.73 -0.50 -35.22
C PHE A 117 4.51 0.36 -36.47
N VAL A 118 4.31 1.68 -36.32
CA VAL A 118 4.19 2.61 -37.45
C VAL A 118 5.49 2.68 -38.27
N ILE A 119 6.64 2.67 -37.61
CA ILE A 119 7.95 2.64 -38.28
C ILE A 119 8.12 1.34 -39.10
N LEU A 120 7.76 0.19 -38.52
CA LEU A 120 7.85 -1.12 -39.19
C LEU A 120 6.93 -1.26 -40.40
N LEU A 121 5.77 -0.58 -40.38
CA LEU A 121 4.82 -0.59 -41.50
C LEU A 121 5.09 0.49 -42.56
N SER A 122 5.92 1.47 -42.26
CA SER A 122 6.20 2.58 -43.17
C SER A 122 7.35 2.23 -44.12
N ASN A 123 7.06 2.20 -45.42
CA ASN A 123 8.07 2.05 -46.47
C ASN A 123 8.73 3.38 -46.88
N ASP A 124 8.29 4.51 -46.30
CA ASP A 124 8.78 5.84 -46.67
C ASP A 124 9.79 6.36 -45.65
N ALA A 125 11.06 6.31 -46.02
CA ALA A 125 12.20 6.62 -45.15
C ALA A 125 12.15 8.00 -44.48
N PRO A 126 11.73 9.11 -45.14
CA PRO A 126 11.69 10.44 -44.51
C PRO A 126 10.68 10.52 -43.35
N ILE A 127 9.54 9.84 -43.48
CA ILE A 127 8.50 9.78 -42.44
C ILE A 127 9.02 9.00 -41.23
N VAL A 128 9.74 7.90 -41.48
CA VAL A 128 10.39 7.10 -40.43
C VAL A 128 11.44 7.92 -39.68
N TYR A 129 12.30 8.67 -40.37
CA TYR A 129 13.30 9.52 -39.72
C TYR A 129 12.66 10.65 -38.90
N ALA A 130 11.58 11.27 -39.39
CA ALA A 130 10.84 12.29 -38.65
C ALA A 130 10.20 11.72 -37.36
N LEU A 131 9.65 10.50 -37.42
CA LEU A 131 9.08 9.81 -36.26
C LEU A 131 10.15 9.41 -35.24
N ILE A 132 11.32 8.95 -35.69
CA ILE A 132 12.46 8.63 -34.82
C ILE A 132 12.96 9.90 -34.11
N ALA A 133 13.06 11.03 -34.81
CA ALA A 133 13.48 12.29 -34.22
C ALA A 133 12.50 12.81 -33.14
N LEU A 134 11.20 12.77 -33.44
CA LEU A 134 10.13 13.09 -32.47
C LEU A 134 10.20 12.18 -31.24
N PHE A 135 10.36 10.88 -31.45
CA PHE A 135 10.43 9.92 -30.37
C PHE A 135 11.69 10.10 -29.50
N SER A 136 12.83 10.35 -30.13
CA SER A 136 14.11 10.58 -29.44
C SER A 136 14.07 11.85 -28.59
N SER A 137 13.47 12.94 -29.11
CA SER A 137 13.29 14.18 -28.34
C SER A 137 12.37 14.01 -27.14
N LEU A 138 11.23 13.31 -27.30
CA LEU A 138 10.29 13.04 -26.21
C LEU A 138 10.91 12.16 -25.11
N THR A 139 11.67 11.15 -25.51
CA THR A 139 12.39 10.26 -24.61
C THR A 139 13.45 11.03 -23.82
N THR A 140 14.25 11.85 -24.52
CA THR A 140 15.30 12.68 -23.89
C THR A 140 14.70 13.66 -22.89
N ALA A 141 13.60 14.34 -23.23
CA ALA A 141 12.91 15.25 -22.34
C ALA A 141 12.36 14.54 -21.08
N SER A 142 11.82 13.34 -21.24
CA SER A 142 11.29 12.54 -20.13
C SER A 142 12.40 12.07 -19.18
N ILE A 143 13.55 11.66 -19.71
CA ILE A 143 14.73 11.26 -18.91
C ILE A 143 15.26 12.47 -18.12
N LEU A 144 15.44 13.61 -18.78
CA LEU A 144 15.94 14.83 -18.13
C LEU A 144 14.99 15.30 -17.02
N PHE A 145 13.69 15.23 -17.26
CA PHE A 145 12.68 15.55 -16.25
C PHE A 145 12.76 14.60 -15.06
N SER A 146 12.88 13.29 -15.31
CA SER A 146 13.01 12.29 -14.25
C SER A 146 14.28 12.49 -13.40
N LEU A 147 15.42 12.78 -14.05
CA LEU A 147 16.67 13.11 -13.36
C LEU A 147 16.55 14.38 -12.52
N SER A 148 15.82 15.40 -13.00
CA SER A 148 15.59 16.63 -12.24
C SER A 148 14.77 16.37 -10.97
N GLN A 149 13.80 15.46 -11.02
CA GLN A 149 13.01 15.08 -9.85
C GLN A 149 13.84 14.29 -8.83
N LEU A 150 14.67 13.35 -9.29
CA LEU A 150 15.59 12.61 -8.42
C LEU A 150 16.59 13.55 -7.75
N ALA A 151 17.14 14.53 -8.48
CA ALA A 151 18.02 15.54 -7.91
C ALA A 151 17.31 16.39 -6.84
N ALA A 152 16.06 16.79 -7.07
CA ALA A 152 15.26 17.54 -6.10
C ALA A 152 14.96 16.72 -4.83
N GLN A 153 14.64 15.43 -4.98
CA GLN A 153 14.45 14.52 -3.85
C GLN A 153 15.72 14.31 -3.04
N LEU A 154 16.86 14.13 -3.71
CA LEU A 154 18.17 14.01 -3.05
C LEU A 154 18.49 15.27 -2.24
N ASN A 155 18.24 16.46 -2.81
CA ASN A 155 18.49 17.73 -2.14
C ASN A 155 17.59 17.92 -0.90
N HIS A 156 16.35 17.47 -0.98
CA HIS A 156 15.42 17.46 0.16
C HIS A 156 15.90 16.53 1.28
N LEU A 157 16.36 15.31 0.94
CA LEU A 157 16.91 14.37 1.92
C LEU A 157 18.17 14.91 2.60
N ILE A 158 19.09 15.52 1.84
CA ILE A 158 20.30 16.16 2.40
C ILE A 158 19.92 17.26 3.39
N LYS A 159 18.91 18.08 3.07
CA LYS A 159 18.45 19.16 3.94
C LYS A 159 17.90 18.62 5.27
N ILE A 160 17.08 17.58 5.22
CA ILE A 160 16.55 16.93 6.43
C ILE A 160 17.67 16.37 7.30
N THR A 161 18.65 15.69 6.70
CA THR A 161 19.79 15.13 7.44
C THR A 161 20.61 16.22 8.15
N ILE A 162 20.83 17.37 7.49
CA ILE A 162 21.56 18.49 8.08
C ILE A 162 20.77 19.17 9.22
N GLU A 163 19.44 19.23 9.14
CA GLU A 163 18.60 19.78 10.21
C GLU A 163 18.56 18.84 11.42
N LYS A 164 18.52 17.52 11.21
CA LYS A 164 18.55 16.50 12.28
C LYS A 164 19.86 16.44 13.06
N ASP A 165 21.00 16.72 12.41
CA ASP A 165 22.32 16.77 13.07
C ASP A 165 22.54 18.05 13.92
N LYS A 166 21.61 19.01 13.90
CA LYS A 166 21.71 20.28 14.64
C LYS A 166 20.87 20.34 15.92
N GLU A 167 20.00 19.36 16.16
CA GLU A 167 19.23 19.18 17.40
C GLU A 167 19.99 18.26 18.38
#